data_AF-A0A0R2MA09-F1
#
_entry.id   AF-A0A0R2MA09-F1
#
_cell.length_a   1.000
_cell.length_b   1.000
_cell.length_c   1.000
_cell.angle_alpha   90.00
_cell.angle_beta   90.00
_cell.angle_gamma   90.00
#
_symmetry.space_group_name_H-M   'P 1'
#
loop_
_entity.id
_entity.type
_entity.pdbx_description
1 polymer ?
#
loop_
_entity_poly.entity_id
_entity_poly.type
_entity_poly.pdbx_seq_one_letter_code
_entity_poly.pdbx_strand_id
1 'polypeptide(L)'
;MQWGDKMAESELNNLIIAAFEQVTAPKYHDVRIQLAKASQELTNGTDEIKVMVGVRRELLQADLSLTIKNRITGLPVAYQKLFNYVAPRLKKVDAQVIDRYTHYGFIPMKLGSTVKYS
;
A
#
# COMPACT_ATOMS: atom_id res chain seq x y z
N MET A 1 7.32 28.92 -17.51
CA MET A 1 6.48 27.79 -17.06
C MET A 1 6.44 27.81 -15.55
N GLN A 2 5.32 28.21 -14.96
CA GLN A 2 5.13 28.30 -13.50
C GLN A 2 4.77 26.92 -12.96
N TRP A 3 5.70 26.33 -12.19
CA TRP A 3 5.53 25.06 -11.46
C TRP A 3 4.97 25.27 -10.04
N GLY A 4 4.24 26.36 -9.80
CA GLY A 4 4.07 26.92 -8.44
C GLY A 4 2.78 26.61 -7.69
N ASP A 5 1.67 26.22 -8.34
CA ASP A 5 0.34 26.40 -7.72
C ASP A 5 -0.64 25.20 -7.80
N LYS A 6 -0.16 23.97 -8.07
CA LYS A 6 -1.02 22.77 -8.08
C LYS A 6 -0.52 21.57 -7.25
N MET A 7 0.47 21.78 -6.39
CA MET A 7 1.08 20.71 -5.60
C MET A 7 0.72 20.86 -4.12
N ALA A 8 -0.54 20.65 -3.74
CA ALA A 8 -0.78 20.00 -2.46
C ALA A 8 -0.42 18.52 -2.65
N GLU A 9 0.87 18.22 -2.82
CA GLU A 9 1.35 16.85 -3.01
C GLU A 9 0.93 16.03 -1.79
N SER A 10 0.17 14.97 -2.03
CA SER A 10 -0.26 14.08 -0.95
C SER A 10 0.97 13.55 -0.22
N GLU A 11 0.91 13.45 1.12
CA GLU A 11 1.99 12.91 1.95
C GLU A 11 2.47 11.53 1.44
N LEU A 12 1.54 10.77 0.83
CA LEU A 12 1.84 9.54 0.11
C LEU A 12 2.82 9.73 -1.06
N ASN A 13 2.57 10.72 -1.94
CA ASN A 13 3.43 10.97 -3.10
C ASN A 13 4.85 11.35 -2.67
N ASN A 14 4.98 12.17 -1.63
CA ASN A 14 6.28 12.55 -1.06
C ASN A 14 7.07 11.34 -0.53
N LEU A 15 6.39 10.41 0.15
CA LEU A 15 7.01 9.18 0.64
C LEU A 15 7.40 8.23 -0.51
N ILE A 16 6.61 8.18 -1.59
CA ILE A 16 6.92 7.40 -2.79
C ILE A 16 8.18 7.95 -3.48
N ILE A 17 8.25 9.27 -3.68
CA ILE A 17 9.41 9.93 -4.29
C ILE A 17 10.66 9.70 -3.42
N ALA A 18 10.57 9.94 -2.12
CA ALA A 18 11.68 9.70 -1.20
C ALA A 18 12.17 8.23 -1.22
N ALA A 19 11.24 7.27 -1.28
CA ALA A 19 11.56 5.85 -1.41
C ALA A 19 12.24 5.51 -2.74
N PHE A 20 11.79 6.12 -3.84
CA PHE A 20 12.36 5.93 -5.18
C PHE A 20 13.80 6.48 -5.30
N GLU A 21 14.06 7.64 -4.69
CA GLU A 21 15.36 8.32 -4.74
C GLU A 21 16.38 7.71 -3.79
N GLN A 22 15.98 7.36 -2.56
CA GLN A 22 16.91 6.89 -1.53
C GLN A 22 17.31 5.42 -1.70
N VAL A 23 16.47 4.61 -2.33
CA VAL A 23 16.76 3.18 -2.55
C VAL A 23 17.23 2.98 -3.98
N THR A 24 18.54 2.84 -4.15
CA THR A 24 19.18 2.73 -5.49
C THR A 24 19.78 1.35 -5.77
N ALA A 25 19.76 0.43 -4.78
CA ALA A 25 20.37 -0.88 -4.94
C ALA A 25 19.73 -1.66 -6.13
N PRO A 26 20.52 -2.30 -7.01
CA PRO A 26 20.02 -2.89 -8.26
C PRO A 26 18.89 -3.91 -8.07
N LYS A 27 18.92 -4.68 -6.98
CA LYS A 27 17.89 -5.67 -6.66
C LYS A 27 16.48 -5.07 -6.47
N TYR A 28 16.37 -3.76 -6.26
CA TYR A 28 15.09 -3.06 -6.12
C TYR A 28 14.68 -2.30 -7.38
N HIS A 29 15.34 -2.52 -8.52
CA HIS A 29 15.06 -1.79 -9.76
C HIS A 29 13.58 -1.83 -10.16
N ASP A 30 12.98 -3.02 -10.12
CA ASP A 30 11.57 -3.20 -10.48
C ASP A 30 10.64 -2.47 -9.51
N VAL A 31 10.92 -2.54 -8.21
CA VAL A 31 10.17 -1.80 -7.18
C VAL A 31 10.23 -0.30 -7.46
N ARG A 32 11.41 0.22 -7.82
CA ARG A 32 11.55 1.64 -8.18
C ARG A 32 10.72 2.02 -9.40
N ILE A 33 10.67 1.18 -10.44
CA ILE A 33 9.80 1.41 -11.61
C ILE A 33 8.33 1.51 -11.16
N GLN A 34 7.89 0.61 -10.28
CA GLN A 34 6.50 0.64 -9.80
C GLN A 34 6.22 1.86 -8.91
N LEU A 35 7.19 2.30 -8.10
CA LEU A 35 7.05 3.54 -7.33
C LEU A 35 6.94 4.78 -8.23
N ALA A 36 7.73 4.84 -9.31
CA ALA A 36 7.62 5.93 -10.29
C ALA A 36 6.23 5.94 -10.96
N LYS A 37 5.69 4.76 -11.32
CA LYS A 37 4.33 4.63 -11.84
C LYS A 37 3.27 5.06 -10.82
N ALA A 38 3.40 4.63 -9.57
CA ALA A 38 2.49 5.01 -8.49
C ALA A 38 2.44 6.53 -8.28
N SER A 39 3.61 7.20 -8.35
CA SER A 39 3.68 8.66 -8.28
C SER A 39 2.97 9.33 -9.46
N GLN A 40 3.17 8.83 -10.68
CA GLN A 40 2.45 9.33 -11.86
C GLN A 40 0.92 9.12 -11.75
N GLU A 41 0.49 7.96 -11.25
CA GLU A 41 -0.93 7.66 -11.03
C GLU A 41 -1.58 8.65 -10.06
N LEU A 42 -0.90 9.02 -8.96
CA LEU A 42 -1.38 10.03 -8.01
C LEU A 42 -1.49 11.41 -8.65
N THR A 43 -0.46 11.84 -9.39
CA THR A 43 -0.46 13.13 -10.11
C THR A 43 -1.58 13.20 -11.16
N ASN A 44 -1.95 12.06 -11.75
CA ASN A 44 -3.04 11.95 -12.72
C ASN A 44 -4.44 11.83 -12.07
N GLY A 45 -4.55 11.90 -10.74
CA GLY A 45 -5.83 11.84 -10.02
C GLY A 45 -6.38 10.42 -9.85
N THR A 46 -5.55 9.39 -9.94
CA THR A 46 -5.96 8.01 -9.61
C THR A 46 -6.33 7.92 -8.12
N ASP A 47 -7.32 7.09 -7.81
CA ASP A 47 -7.73 6.78 -6.44
C ASP A 47 -6.52 6.41 -5.55
N GLU A 48 -6.31 7.21 -4.50
CA GLU A 48 -5.21 7.03 -3.55
C GLU A 48 -5.22 5.65 -2.88
N ILE A 49 -6.40 5.08 -2.60
CA ILE A 49 -6.54 3.74 -2.02
C ILE A 49 -6.02 2.68 -2.99
N LYS A 50 -6.33 2.82 -4.28
CA LYS A 50 -5.83 1.90 -5.31
C LYS A 50 -4.30 1.96 -5.39
N VAL A 51 -3.73 3.16 -5.38
CA VAL A 51 -2.28 3.35 -5.38
C VAL A 51 -1.64 2.76 -4.12
N MET A 52 -2.23 3.02 -2.95
CA MET A 52 -1.78 2.43 -1.68
C MET A 52 -1.76 0.90 -1.71
N VAL A 53 -2.79 0.26 -2.29
CA VAL A 53 -2.84 -1.20 -2.44
C VAL A 53 -1.70 -1.70 -3.33
N GLY A 54 -1.46 -1.02 -4.45
CA GLY A 54 -0.33 -1.32 -5.35
C GLY A 54 1.01 -1.21 -4.63
N VAL A 55 1.28 -0.07 -3.99
CA VAL A 55 2.51 0.18 -3.23
C VAL A 55 2.72 -0.88 -2.15
N ARG A 56 1.70 -1.22 -1.35
CA ARG A 56 1.81 -2.26 -0.32
C ARG A 56 2.24 -3.60 -0.91
N ARG A 57 1.65 -3.99 -2.05
CA ARG A 57 1.96 -5.24 -2.74
C ARG A 57 3.42 -5.27 -3.19
N GLU A 58 3.89 -4.22 -3.85
CA GLU A 58 5.26 -4.15 -4.36
C GLU A 58 6.29 -4.18 -3.22
N LEU A 59 6.03 -3.46 -2.12
CA LEU A 59 6.91 -3.49 -0.95
C LEU A 59 6.97 -4.87 -0.28
N LEU A 60 5.87 -5.62 -0.25
CA LEU A 60 5.86 -7.01 0.25
C LEU A 60 6.58 -7.99 -0.68
N GLN A 61 6.80 -7.63 -1.93
CA GLN A 61 7.51 -8.46 -2.92
C GLN A 61 8.94 -7.96 -3.19
N ALA A 62 9.33 -6.84 -2.58
CA ALA A 62 10.59 -6.17 -2.84
C ALA A 62 11.84 -7.01 -2.57
N ASP A 63 11.77 -7.93 -1.59
CA ASP A 63 12.83 -8.89 -1.33
C ASP A 63 12.25 -10.22 -0.84
N LEU A 64 12.17 -11.19 -1.77
CA LEU A 64 11.65 -12.52 -1.48
C LEU A 64 12.64 -13.42 -0.72
N SER A 65 13.91 -13.00 -0.60
CA SER A 65 14.89 -13.71 0.23
C SER A 65 14.63 -13.52 1.74
N LEU A 66 13.90 -12.45 2.11
CA LEU A 66 13.49 -12.20 3.48
C LEU A 66 12.34 -13.12 3.92
N THR A 67 12.43 -13.61 5.15
CA THR A 67 11.34 -14.36 5.79
C THR A 67 10.12 -13.47 5.99
N ILE A 68 8.93 -14.08 6.06
CA ILE A 68 7.66 -13.36 6.24
C ILE A 68 7.73 -12.42 7.46
N LYS A 69 8.34 -12.87 8.56
CA LYS A 69 8.47 -12.10 9.81
C LYS A 69 9.29 -10.82 9.63
N ASN A 70 10.35 -10.87 8.82
CA ASN A 70 11.29 -9.76 8.65
C ASN A 70 11.15 -9.06 7.30
N ARG A 71 10.09 -9.36 6.54
CA ARG A 71 9.92 -8.95 5.15
C ARG A 71 9.87 -7.44 4.96
N ILE A 72 9.36 -6.72 5.95
CA ILE A 72 9.34 -5.25 5.95
C ILE A 72 10.54 -4.70 6.72
N THR A 73 10.83 -5.21 7.92
CA THR A 73 11.92 -4.70 8.77
C THR A 73 13.31 -4.89 8.16
N GLY A 74 13.48 -5.83 7.24
CA GLY A 74 14.71 -6.06 6.48
C GLY A 74 14.86 -5.19 5.22
N LEU A 75 13.84 -4.40 4.85
CA LEU A 75 13.92 -3.48 3.71
C LEU A 75 14.68 -2.21 4.08
N PRO A 76 15.12 -1.40 3.09
CA PRO A 76 15.66 -0.07 3.35
C PRO A 76 14.67 0.81 4.14
N VAL A 77 15.20 1.71 4.96
CA VAL A 77 14.40 2.57 5.86
C VAL A 77 13.31 3.35 5.13
N ALA A 78 13.58 3.84 3.91
CA ALA A 78 12.58 4.57 3.12
C ALA A 78 11.37 3.68 2.72
N TYR A 79 11.62 2.42 2.35
CA TYR A 79 10.55 1.44 2.09
C TYR A 79 9.77 1.08 3.34
N GLN A 80 10.45 0.95 4.48
CA GLN A 80 9.79 0.74 5.77
C GLN A 80 8.85 1.90 6.13
N LYS A 81 9.32 3.15 5.98
CA LYS A 81 8.52 4.35 6.25
C LYS A 81 7.29 4.40 5.36
N LEU A 82 7.45 4.16 4.06
CA LEU A 82 6.34 4.12 3.12
C LEU A 82 5.33 3.01 3.47
N PHE A 83 5.81 1.80 3.80
CA PHE A 83 4.94 0.70 4.22
C PHE A 83 4.16 1.06 5.49
N ASN A 84 4.83 1.62 6.50
CA ASN A 84 4.23 2.00 7.78
C ASN A 84 3.23 3.15 7.64
N TYR A 85 3.35 3.98 6.59
CA TYR A 85 2.36 4.98 6.23
C TYR A 85 1.11 4.34 5.61
N VAL A 86 1.30 3.40 4.66
CA VAL A 86 0.24 2.79 3.85
C VAL A 86 -0.58 1.75 4.63
N ALA A 87 0.09 0.83 5.32
CA ALA A 87 -0.53 -0.32 5.97
C ALA A 87 -1.68 0.03 6.96
N PRO A 88 -1.50 0.98 7.91
CA PRO A 88 -2.59 1.32 8.84
C PRO A 88 -3.75 2.04 8.15
N ARG A 89 -3.50 2.82 7.07
CA ARG A 89 -4.55 3.50 6.31
C ARG A 89 -5.43 2.51 5.57
N LEU A 90 -4.82 1.52 4.90
CA LEU A 90 -5.57 0.43 4.27
C LEU A 90 -6.37 -0.40 5.28
N LYS A 91 -5.80 -0.68 6.47
CA LYS A 91 -6.54 -1.38 7.53
C LYS A 91 -7.80 -0.63 7.99
N LYS A 92 -7.75 0.70 8.05
CA LYS A 92 -8.93 1.53 8.38
C LYS A 92 -9.99 1.45 7.28
N VAL A 93 -9.57 1.49 6.00
CA VAL A 93 -10.48 1.31 4.86
C VAL A 93 -11.14 -0.07 4.92
N ASP A 94 -10.35 -1.14 5.09
CA ASP A 94 -10.86 -2.50 5.22
C ASP A 94 -11.87 -2.62 6.38
N ALA A 95 -11.56 -2.03 7.54
CA ALA A 95 -12.45 -2.03 8.69
C ALA A 95 -13.76 -1.27 8.43
N GLN A 96 -13.72 -0.12 7.75
CA GLN A 96 -14.92 0.63 7.37
C GLN A 96 -15.77 -0.11 6.34
N VAL A 97 -15.13 -0.78 5.38
CA VAL A 97 -15.83 -1.60 4.39
C VAL A 97 -16.53 -2.76 5.10
N ILE A 98 -15.82 -3.50 5.95
CA ILE A 98 -16.40 -4.58 6.76
C ILE A 98 -17.54 -4.07 7.65
N ASP A 99 -17.34 -2.95 8.34
CA ASP A 99 -18.36 -2.36 9.22
C ASP A 99 -19.65 -1.99 8.46
N ARG A 100 -19.51 -1.43 7.25
CA ARG A 100 -20.66 -1.19 6.36
C ARG A 100 -21.38 -2.48 6.02
N TYR A 101 -20.67 -3.57 5.71
CA TYR A 101 -21.30 -4.86 5.42
C TYR A 101 -21.89 -5.55 6.65
N THR A 102 -21.32 -5.39 7.85
CA THR A 102 -21.91 -5.93 9.09
C THR A 102 -23.22 -5.24 9.45
N HIS A 103 -23.37 -3.95 9.12
CA HIS A 103 -24.65 -3.23 9.26
C HIS A 103 -25.74 -3.72 8.28
N TYR A 104 -25.36 -4.36 7.17
CA TYR A 104 -26.28 -4.95 6.19
C TYR A 104 -26.50 -6.48 6.39
N GLY A 105 -26.18 -7.02 7.56
CA GLY A 105 -26.57 -8.39 7.93
C GLY A 105 -25.49 -9.46 7.77
N PHE A 106 -24.21 -9.10 7.86
CA PHE A 106 -23.14 -10.11 7.97
C PHE A 106 -23.15 -10.73 9.38
N ILE A 107 -23.80 -11.89 9.52
CA ILE A 107 -23.66 -12.75 10.69
C ILE A 107 -22.25 -13.35 10.62
N PRO A 108 -21.36 -13.11 11.60
CA PRO A 108 -20.09 -13.81 11.64
C PRO A 108 -20.40 -15.30 11.88
N MET A 109 -20.14 -16.14 10.88
CA MET A 109 -20.11 -17.59 11.10
C MET A 109 -19.02 -17.87 12.13
N LYS A 110 -19.44 -18.05 13.38
CA LYS A 110 -18.61 -18.68 14.40
C LYS A 110 -18.16 -20.02 13.83
N LEU A 111 -16.85 -20.25 13.86
CA LEU A 111 -16.22 -21.55 13.67
C LEU A 111 -17.06 -22.66 14.33
N GLY A 112 -17.79 -23.41 13.53
CA GLY A 112 -18.65 -24.50 14.00
C GLY A 112 -19.89 -24.68 13.16
N SER A 113 -19.80 -25.64 12.22
CA SER A 113 -20.91 -26.29 11.51
C SER A 113 -21.29 -25.68 10.17
N THR A 114 -20.85 -26.38 9.12
CA THR A 114 -21.34 -26.34 7.74
C THR A 114 -22.85 -26.60 7.72
N VAL A 115 -23.64 -25.65 7.23
CA VAL A 115 -25.03 -25.92 6.84
C VAL A 115 -25.01 -26.46 5.41
N LYS A 116 -25.38 -27.74 5.25
CA LYS A 116 -25.76 -28.29 3.95
C LYS A 116 -27.06 -27.62 3.49
N TYR A 117 -27.05 -27.01 2.32
CA TYR A 117 -28.28 -26.80 1.58
C TYR A 117 -28.57 -28.07 0.78
N SER A 118 -29.67 -28.73 1.19
CA SER A 118 -30.41 -29.81 0.49
C SER A 118 -29.60 -30.87 -0.23
#